data_AF-D9QFZ6-F1
#
_entry.id   AF-D9QFZ6-F1
#
_cell.length_a   1.000
_cell.length_b   1.000
_cell.length_c   1.000
_cell.angle_alpha   90.00
_cell.angle_beta   90.00
_cell.angle_gamma   90.00
#
_symmetry.space_group_name_H-M   'P 1'
#
loop_
_entity.id
_entity.type
_entity.pdbx_description
1 polymer ?
#
loop_
_entity_poly.entity_id
_entity_poly.type
_entity_poly.pdbx_seq_one_letter_code
_entity_poly.pdbx_strand_id
1 'polypeptide(L)'
;MADPIQLSEALDALGVPNATAVADSIAAAITALKGGVAGSGDTLKKLSDLIAAKPSSADVSTAITTAISALVNGAPGALDTLKEIADALAADEGALAALVTTVGTKAAILDTINTQTGTAYTLQASDAGKVVELNNAAAVTVTVPNTLAVGFNCILSQTGAGLVTVAAGAGATVNAQAGLKSPGQWGEMSLRVRANIGGTAAAAVLGGGVA
;
A
#
# COMPACT_ATOMS: atom_id res chain seq x y z
N MET A 1 19.30 110.10 25.62
CA MET A 1 19.40 108.74 26.19
C MET A 1 19.30 107.81 25.00
N ALA A 2 20.34 107.01 24.72
CA ALA A 2 20.25 106.03 23.65
C ALA A 2 19.15 105.04 24.02
N ASP A 3 18.17 104.86 23.13
CA ASP A 3 17.07 103.92 23.31
C ASP A 3 17.68 102.53 23.52
N PRO A 4 17.28 101.76 24.56
CA PRO A 4 17.78 100.41 24.71
C PRO A 4 17.37 99.62 23.48
N ILE A 5 18.36 99.21 22.68
CA ILE A 5 18.18 98.26 21.59
C ILE A 5 17.36 97.11 22.16
N GLN A 6 16.22 96.85 21.53
CA GLN A 6 15.33 95.80 22.01
C GLN A 6 16.12 94.48 21.92
N LEU A 7 15.99 93.58 22.90
CA LEU A 7 16.75 92.33 22.95
C LEU A 7 16.65 91.56 21.61
N SER A 8 15.50 91.65 20.93
CA SER A 8 15.28 91.13 19.58
C SER A 8 16.25 91.71 18.53
N GLU A 9 16.52 93.02 18.56
CA GLU A 9 17.45 93.68 17.64
C GLU A 9 18.91 93.30 17.93
N ALA A 10 19.27 93.07 19.21
CA ALA A 10 20.59 92.58 19.59
C ALA A 10 20.85 91.14 19.12
N LEU A 11 19.83 90.27 19.20
CA LEU A 11 19.94 88.89 18.71
C LEU A 11 20.07 88.83 17.18
N ASP A 12 19.30 89.66 16.47
CA ASP A 12 19.37 89.75 14.99
C ASP A 12 20.76 90.25 14.52
N ALA A 13 21.36 91.23 15.23
CA ALA A 13 22.70 91.72 14.94
C ALA A 13 23.82 90.70 15.18
N LEU A 14 23.60 89.74 16.09
CA LEU A 14 24.51 88.61 16.36
C LEU A 14 24.30 87.43 15.41
N GLY A 15 23.32 87.50 14.50
CA GLY A 15 22.99 86.42 13.58
C GLY A 15 22.41 85.18 14.26
N VAL A 16 21.89 85.32 15.49
CA VAL A 16 21.24 84.20 16.20
C VAL A 16 19.85 84.01 15.59
N PRO A 17 19.53 82.86 14.98
CA PRO A 17 18.23 82.66 14.34
C PRO A 17 17.12 82.74 15.38
N ASN A 18 16.08 83.52 15.10
CA ASN A 18 14.87 83.53 15.93
C ASN A 18 14.12 82.19 15.84
N ALA A 19 13.21 81.94 16.78
CA ALA A 19 12.47 80.68 16.87
C ALA A 19 11.73 80.31 15.57
N THR A 20 11.24 81.31 14.83
CA THR A 20 10.58 81.14 13.53
C THR A 20 11.57 80.64 12.47
N ALA A 21 12.75 81.25 12.36
CA ALA A 21 13.79 80.83 11.42
C ALA A 21 14.31 79.42 11.71
N VAL A 22 14.44 79.05 12.99
CA VAL A 22 14.77 77.67 13.39
C VAL A 22 13.66 76.71 12.95
N ALA A 23 12.40 77.04 13.25
CA ALA A 23 11.25 76.23 12.85
C ALA A 23 11.14 76.06 11.33
N ASP A 24 11.39 77.11 10.56
CA ASP A 24 11.40 77.09 9.09
C ASP A 24 12.56 76.25 8.55
N SER A 25 13.76 76.34 9.12
CA SER A 25 14.90 75.50 8.73
C SER A 25 14.65 74.02 9.05
N ILE A 26 14.02 73.73 10.19
CA ILE A 26 13.62 72.38 10.58
C ILE A 26 12.52 71.88 9.63
N ALA A 27 11.52 72.71 9.33
CA ALA A 27 10.46 72.36 8.38
C ALA A 27 11.01 72.14 6.98
N ALA A 28 11.99 72.93 6.54
CA ALA A 28 12.70 72.77 5.27
C ALA A 28 13.56 71.50 5.27
N ALA A 29 14.29 71.20 6.35
CA ALA A 29 15.05 69.97 6.50
C ALA A 29 14.14 68.74 6.53
N ILE A 30 13.02 68.80 7.24
CA ILE A 30 11.98 67.78 7.24
C ILE A 30 11.36 67.63 5.85
N THR A 31 11.12 68.73 5.14
CA THR A 31 10.59 68.74 3.78
C THR A 31 11.61 68.23 2.76
N ALA A 32 12.90 68.47 2.97
CA ALA A 32 13.98 67.96 2.15
C ALA A 32 14.24 66.47 2.41
N LEU A 33 14.19 66.04 3.68
CA LEU A 33 14.18 64.63 4.09
C LEU A 33 12.92 63.91 3.57
N LYS A 34 11.80 64.63 3.41
CA LYS A 34 10.57 64.18 2.75
C LYS A 34 10.57 64.39 1.22
N GLY A 35 11.55 65.11 0.67
CA GLY A 35 11.80 65.40 -0.75
C GLY A 35 10.75 66.26 -1.46
N GLY A 36 11.12 67.48 -1.90
CA GLY A 36 10.31 68.31 -2.79
C GLY A 36 10.23 67.80 -4.24
N VAL A 37 9.44 66.76 -4.50
CA VAL A 37 9.04 66.35 -5.87
C VAL A 37 7.61 65.81 -5.88
N ALA A 38 6.78 66.40 -6.73
CA ALA A 38 5.34 66.19 -6.85
C ALA A 38 4.94 64.88 -7.57
N GLY A 39 5.56 63.75 -7.22
CA GLY A 39 5.20 62.44 -7.78
C GLY A 39 5.91 61.30 -7.05
N SER A 40 5.32 60.09 -7.13
CA SER A 40 5.77 58.82 -6.50
C SER A 40 7.24 58.89 -6.09
N GLY A 41 7.53 59.00 -4.78
CA GLY A 41 8.73 59.76 -4.38
C GLY A 41 9.18 59.87 -2.92
N ASP A 42 8.38 59.56 -1.89
CA ASP A 42 8.93 59.48 -0.54
C ASP A 42 9.94 58.34 -0.54
N THR A 43 11.24 58.64 -0.50
CA THR A 43 12.29 57.64 -0.73
C THR A 43 12.18 56.48 0.25
N LEU A 44 11.69 56.73 1.47
CA LEU A 44 11.41 55.72 2.48
C LEU A 44 10.13 54.95 2.16
N LYS A 45 9.07 55.64 1.72
CA LYS A 45 7.84 54.96 1.27
C LYS A 45 8.05 54.14 0.00
N LYS A 46 8.80 54.65 -0.97
CA LYS A 46 9.24 53.93 -2.17
C LYS A 46 10.05 52.71 -1.79
N LEU A 47 10.98 52.85 -0.84
CA LEU A 47 11.76 51.73 -0.35
C LEU A 47 10.88 50.70 0.37
N SER A 48 9.93 51.13 1.21
CA SER A 48 8.98 50.22 1.87
C SER A 48 8.06 49.53 0.88
N ASP A 49 7.57 50.27 -0.12
CA ASP A 49 6.71 49.74 -1.19
C ASP A 49 7.51 48.75 -2.07
N LEU A 50 8.77 49.05 -2.40
CA LEU A 50 9.67 48.15 -3.14
C LEU A 50 10.02 46.87 -2.35
N ILE A 51 10.21 46.99 -1.03
CA ILE A 51 10.45 45.84 -0.14
C ILE A 51 9.17 44.99 -0.06
N ALA A 52 8.00 45.61 0.08
CA ALA A 52 6.71 44.91 0.12
C ALA A 52 6.35 44.26 -1.23
N ALA A 53 6.79 44.84 -2.35
CA ALA A 53 6.59 44.28 -3.68
C ALA A 53 7.55 43.13 -4.01
N LYS A 54 8.63 42.93 -3.23
CA LYS A 54 9.48 41.75 -3.42
C LYS A 54 8.73 40.51 -2.90
N PRO A 55 8.71 39.41 -3.67
CA PRO A 55 8.16 38.15 -3.18
C PRO A 55 8.96 37.72 -1.95
N SER A 56 8.24 37.43 -0.87
CA SER A 56 8.81 36.89 0.35
C SER A 56 9.26 35.44 0.13
N SER A 57 10.05 34.90 1.05
CA SER A 57 10.38 33.46 1.03
C SER A 57 9.13 32.57 1.12
N ALA A 58 8.04 33.06 1.73
CA ALA A 58 6.77 32.36 1.79
C ALA A 58 6.07 32.33 0.41
N ASP A 59 6.09 33.44 -0.34
CA ASP A 59 5.54 33.52 -1.69
C ASP A 59 6.32 32.59 -2.64
N VAL A 60 7.65 32.60 -2.53
CA VAL A 60 8.54 31.72 -3.31
C VAL A 60 8.27 30.25 -2.98
N SER A 61 8.16 29.90 -1.69
CA SER A 61 7.84 28.53 -1.27
C SER A 61 6.47 28.07 -1.78
N THR A 62 5.47 28.96 -1.75
CA THR A 62 4.12 28.69 -2.27
C THR A 62 4.13 28.47 -3.79
N ALA A 63 4.85 29.31 -4.53
CA ALA A 63 4.99 29.18 -5.98
C ALA A 63 5.72 27.88 -6.37
N ILE A 64 6.80 27.53 -5.67
CA ILE A 64 7.54 26.28 -5.87
C ILE A 64 6.64 25.07 -5.56
N THR A 65 5.94 25.07 -4.44
CA THR A 65 5.04 23.98 -4.04
C THR A 65 3.91 23.80 -5.04
N THR A 66 3.34 24.91 -5.54
CA THR A 66 2.31 24.92 -6.58
C THR A 66 2.85 24.32 -7.89
N ALA A 67 4.04 24.75 -8.32
CA ALA A 67 4.66 24.25 -9.55
C ALA A 67 5.04 22.76 -9.47
N ILE A 68 5.57 22.29 -8.34
CA ILE A 68 5.86 20.87 -8.10
C ILE A 68 4.58 20.06 -8.11
N SER A 69 3.52 20.54 -7.44
CA SER A 69 2.21 19.86 -7.44
C SER A 69 1.61 19.79 -8.84
N ALA A 70 1.73 20.86 -9.62
CA ALA A 70 1.28 20.87 -11.02
C ALA A 70 2.11 19.92 -11.89
N LEU A 71 3.42 19.81 -11.65
CA LEU A 71 4.29 18.88 -12.38
C LEU A 71 3.98 17.42 -12.02
N VAL A 72 3.77 17.11 -10.75
CA VAL A 72 3.39 15.76 -10.28
C VAL A 72 2.04 15.35 -10.84
N ASN A 73 1.00 16.20 -10.69
CA ASN A 73 -0.36 15.85 -11.11
C ASN A 73 -0.63 16.03 -12.62
N GLY A 74 0.21 16.81 -13.30
CA GLY A 74 0.08 17.13 -14.72
C GLY A 74 1.04 16.34 -15.61
N ALA A 75 1.89 15.47 -15.05
CA ALA A 75 2.74 14.61 -15.87
C ALA A 75 1.84 13.69 -16.72
N PRO A 76 2.15 13.47 -18.00
CA PRO A 76 1.48 12.46 -18.81
C PRO A 76 1.48 11.13 -18.08
N GLY A 77 0.40 10.35 -18.17
CA GLY A 77 0.25 9.05 -17.49
C GLY A 77 1.18 7.92 -17.96
N ALA A 78 2.37 8.25 -18.48
CA ALA A 78 3.53 7.34 -18.59
C ALA A 78 4.75 7.85 -17.79
N LEU A 79 4.64 9.00 -17.12
CA LEU A 79 5.70 9.70 -16.39
C LEU A 79 5.28 10.05 -14.93
N ASP A 80 4.02 9.82 -14.53
CA ASP A 80 3.56 9.86 -13.13
C ASP A 80 3.54 8.44 -12.55
N THR A 81 4.69 7.80 -12.63
CA THR A 81 4.87 6.35 -12.40
C THR A 81 4.33 5.86 -11.06
N LEU A 82 4.32 6.69 -10.00
CA LEU A 82 3.77 6.30 -8.70
C LEU A 82 2.24 6.30 -8.69
N LYS A 83 1.60 7.29 -9.34
CA LYS A 83 0.14 7.33 -9.50
C LYS A 83 -0.33 6.26 -10.46
N GLU A 84 0.40 6.02 -11.54
CA GLU A 84 0.10 4.94 -12.49
C GLU A 84 0.15 3.56 -11.82
N ILE A 85 1.15 3.31 -10.97
CA ILE A 85 1.22 2.04 -10.22
C ILE A 85 0.08 1.93 -9.19
N ALA A 86 -0.25 3.02 -8.48
CA ALA A 86 -1.36 3.03 -7.53
C ALA A 86 -2.71 2.84 -8.23
N ASP A 87 -2.94 3.54 -9.34
CA ASP A 87 -4.16 3.46 -10.15
C ASP A 87 -4.26 2.09 -10.85
N ALA A 88 -3.16 1.53 -11.36
CA ALA A 88 -3.15 0.19 -11.96
C ALA A 88 -3.47 -0.91 -10.95
N LEU A 89 -2.99 -0.76 -9.71
CA LEU A 89 -3.33 -1.67 -8.62
C LEU A 89 -4.78 -1.50 -8.16
N ALA A 90 -5.30 -0.27 -8.15
CA ALA A 90 -6.68 0.02 -7.76
C ALA A 90 -7.71 -0.29 -8.87
N ALA A 91 -7.34 -0.18 -10.15
CA ALA A 91 -8.24 -0.40 -11.28
C ALA A 91 -8.51 -1.88 -11.53
N ASP A 92 -7.65 -2.78 -11.06
CA ASP A 92 -7.79 -4.23 -11.25
C ASP A 92 -7.98 -4.97 -9.93
N GLU A 93 -9.00 -4.55 -9.17
CA GLU A 93 -9.47 -5.27 -7.96
C GLU A 93 -9.76 -6.75 -8.27
N GLY A 94 -10.16 -7.06 -9.50
CA GLY A 94 -10.40 -8.43 -9.98
C GLY A 94 -9.12 -9.26 -10.06
N ALA A 95 -8.06 -8.76 -10.68
CA ALA A 95 -6.77 -9.45 -10.75
C ALA A 95 -6.11 -9.55 -9.38
N LEU A 96 -6.22 -8.52 -8.53
CA LEU A 96 -5.73 -8.58 -7.16
C LEU A 96 -6.46 -9.67 -6.36
N ALA A 97 -7.78 -9.73 -6.43
CA ALA A 97 -8.58 -10.77 -5.78
C ALA A 97 -8.26 -12.17 -6.32
N ALA A 98 -8.06 -12.31 -7.64
CA ALA A 98 -7.68 -13.57 -8.27
C ALA A 98 -6.26 -14.03 -7.85
N LEU A 99 -5.32 -13.10 -7.74
CA LEU A 99 -3.96 -13.38 -7.26
C LEU A 99 -3.97 -13.78 -5.79
N VAL A 100 -4.69 -13.06 -4.94
CA VAL A 100 -4.85 -13.38 -3.52
C VAL A 100 -5.50 -14.76 -3.36
N THR A 101 -6.53 -15.06 -4.14
CA THR A 101 -7.18 -16.39 -4.15
C THR A 101 -6.18 -17.47 -4.59
N THR A 102 -5.42 -17.23 -5.66
CA THR A 102 -4.42 -18.19 -6.15
C THR A 102 -3.34 -18.44 -5.10
N VAL A 103 -2.79 -17.39 -4.50
CA VAL A 103 -1.79 -17.50 -3.42
C VAL A 103 -2.37 -18.22 -2.21
N GLY A 104 -3.58 -17.90 -1.78
CA GLY A 104 -4.26 -18.58 -0.67
C GLY A 104 -4.45 -20.07 -0.93
N THR A 105 -4.89 -20.44 -2.14
CA THR A 105 -5.03 -21.86 -2.53
C THR A 105 -3.70 -22.60 -2.60
N LYS A 106 -2.59 -21.94 -2.95
CA LYS A 106 -1.25 -22.55 -2.92
C LYS A 106 -0.64 -22.61 -1.53
N ALA A 107 -0.85 -21.60 -0.70
CA ALA A 107 -0.39 -21.58 0.69
C ALA A 107 -1.06 -22.68 1.52
N ALA A 108 -2.33 -22.97 1.26
CA ALA A 108 -3.07 -24.06 1.92
C ALA A 108 -2.58 -25.49 1.55
N ILE A 109 -1.63 -25.63 0.61
CA ILE A 109 -1.01 -26.91 0.22
C ILE A 109 0.15 -27.27 1.17
N LEU A 110 0.56 -26.38 2.08
CA LEU A 110 1.55 -26.66 3.13
C LEU A 110 0.92 -27.53 4.22
N ASP A 111 1.04 -28.85 4.10
CA ASP A 111 0.86 -29.91 5.12
C ASP A 111 -0.17 -29.60 6.24
N THR A 112 -1.35 -29.10 5.87
CA THR A 112 -2.45 -28.93 6.82
C THR A 112 -3.16 -30.26 6.99
N ILE A 113 -3.48 -30.63 8.22
CA ILE A 113 -4.25 -31.83 8.54
C ILE A 113 -5.73 -31.63 8.19
N ASN A 114 -6.31 -32.56 7.43
CA ASN A 114 -7.74 -32.69 7.21
C ASN A 114 -8.28 -33.89 8.02
N THR A 115 -8.74 -33.64 9.25
CA THR A 115 -9.30 -34.70 10.09
C THR A 115 -10.73 -35.05 9.67
N GLN A 116 -10.95 -36.33 9.39
CA GLN A 116 -12.23 -36.93 9.05
C GLN A 116 -12.63 -37.93 10.11
N THR A 117 -13.84 -37.81 10.64
CA THR A 117 -14.38 -38.68 11.69
C THR A 117 -15.54 -39.55 11.22
N GLY A 118 -15.93 -39.45 9.95
CA GLY A 118 -16.99 -40.29 9.36
C GLY A 118 -16.52 -41.71 9.03
N THR A 119 -17.47 -42.59 8.73
CA THR A 119 -17.21 -43.95 8.21
C THR A 119 -17.00 -43.97 6.69
N ALA A 120 -17.18 -42.84 6.03
CA ALA A 120 -16.91 -42.65 4.62
C ALA A 120 -16.34 -41.26 4.37
N TYR A 121 -15.41 -41.15 3.43
CA TYR A 121 -14.89 -39.88 2.96
C TYR A 121 -14.66 -39.96 1.45
N THR A 122 -15.02 -38.91 0.71
CA THR A 122 -14.67 -38.79 -0.72
C THR A 122 -13.61 -37.72 -0.85
N LEU A 123 -12.46 -38.08 -1.43
CA LEU A 123 -11.36 -37.14 -1.62
C LEU A 123 -11.80 -35.98 -2.51
N GLN A 124 -11.29 -34.80 -2.19
CA GLN A 124 -11.57 -33.55 -2.89
C GLN A 124 -10.27 -32.99 -3.46
N ALA A 125 -10.36 -32.16 -4.50
CA ALA A 125 -9.18 -31.48 -5.03
C ALA A 125 -8.42 -30.66 -3.97
N SER A 126 -9.13 -30.19 -2.94
CA SER A 126 -8.59 -29.46 -1.79
C SER A 126 -7.78 -30.32 -0.80
N ASP A 127 -7.75 -31.64 -0.96
CA ASP A 127 -6.89 -32.55 -0.17
C ASP A 127 -5.49 -32.68 -0.75
N ALA A 128 -5.23 -32.10 -1.93
CA ALA A 128 -3.93 -32.15 -2.57
C ALA A 128 -2.86 -31.54 -1.64
N GLY A 129 -1.82 -32.34 -1.36
CA GLY A 129 -0.70 -31.98 -0.48
C GLY A 129 -0.97 -32.12 1.01
N LYS A 130 -2.16 -32.56 1.42
CA LYS A 130 -2.53 -32.70 2.85
C LYS A 130 -2.35 -34.11 3.39
N VAL A 131 -2.33 -34.21 4.72
CA VAL A 131 -2.61 -35.44 5.46
C VAL A 131 -4.11 -35.50 5.75
N VAL A 132 -4.80 -36.49 5.20
CA VAL A 132 -6.18 -36.80 5.53
C VAL A 132 -6.15 -37.80 6.70
N GLU A 133 -6.43 -37.31 7.90
CA GLU A 133 -6.48 -38.14 9.11
C GLU A 133 -7.85 -38.79 9.23
N LEU A 134 -7.88 -40.11 9.37
CA LEU A 134 -9.11 -40.88 9.45
C LEU A 134 -9.27 -41.39 10.88
N ASN A 135 -10.01 -40.61 11.67
CA ASN A 135 -10.21 -40.83 13.09
C ASN A 135 -11.61 -41.36 13.37
N ASN A 136 -11.81 -42.66 13.11
CA ASN A 136 -13.03 -43.37 13.49
C ASN A 136 -12.68 -44.76 14.06
N ALA A 137 -13.44 -45.22 15.06
CA ALA A 137 -13.29 -46.56 15.61
C ALA A 137 -13.92 -47.65 14.72
N ALA A 138 -14.92 -47.28 13.91
CA ALA A 138 -15.53 -48.15 12.90
C ALA A 138 -14.79 -48.03 11.55
N ALA A 139 -14.91 -49.06 10.71
CA ALA A 139 -14.26 -49.09 9.41
C ALA A 139 -14.61 -47.86 8.56
N VAL A 140 -13.60 -47.30 7.88
CA VAL A 140 -13.70 -46.09 7.07
C VAL A 140 -13.48 -46.43 5.60
N THR A 141 -14.38 -46.02 4.71
CA THR A 141 -14.18 -46.12 3.26
C THR A 141 -13.77 -44.77 2.67
N VAL A 142 -12.58 -44.69 2.09
CA VAL A 142 -12.12 -43.50 1.36
C VAL A 142 -12.32 -43.71 -0.13
N THR A 143 -13.13 -42.87 -0.76
CA THR A 143 -13.43 -42.93 -2.18
C THR A 143 -12.52 -41.99 -2.97
N VAL A 144 -11.88 -42.52 -4.01
CA VAL A 144 -11.10 -41.75 -4.99
C VAL A 144 -12.02 -41.40 -6.17
N PRO A 145 -12.45 -40.13 -6.36
CA PRO A 145 -13.31 -39.77 -7.48
C PRO A 145 -12.54 -39.66 -8.80
N ASN A 146 -13.27 -39.75 -9.91
CA ASN A 146 -12.71 -39.71 -11.26
C ASN A 146 -12.32 -38.30 -11.74
N THR A 147 -12.65 -37.26 -10.95
CA THR A 147 -12.40 -35.84 -11.26
C THR A 147 -11.07 -35.31 -10.74
N LEU A 148 -10.33 -36.09 -9.92
CA LEU A 148 -9.04 -35.64 -9.41
C LEU A 148 -8.02 -35.48 -10.55
N ALA A 149 -7.34 -34.33 -10.56
CA ALA A 149 -6.38 -34.00 -11.62
C ALA A 149 -5.10 -34.84 -11.53
N VAL A 150 -4.41 -34.99 -12.67
CA VAL A 150 -3.07 -35.58 -12.71
C VAL A 150 -2.14 -34.82 -11.76
N GLY A 151 -1.37 -35.54 -10.95
CA GLY A 151 -0.48 -34.95 -9.96
C GLY A 151 -1.12 -34.69 -8.60
N PHE A 152 -2.43 -34.87 -8.42
CA PHE A 152 -3.04 -34.93 -7.09
C PHE A 152 -2.29 -35.95 -6.23
N ASN A 153 -1.92 -35.58 -5.01
CA ASN A 153 -1.32 -36.45 -4.03
C ASN A 153 -1.79 -36.11 -2.61
N CYS A 154 -1.93 -37.11 -1.75
CA CYS A 154 -2.22 -36.93 -0.33
C CYS A 154 -1.68 -38.11 0.48
N ILE A 155 -1.54 -37.92 1.79
CA ILE A 155 -1.36 -39.01 2.75
C ILE A 155 -2.71 -39.33 3.37
N LEU A 156 -3.01 -40.62 3.52
CA LEU A 156 -4.14 -41.13 4.31
C LEU A 156 -3.57 -41.72 5.59
N SER A 157 -3.88 -41.13 6.74
CA SER A 157 -3.34 -41.56 8.04
C SER A 157 -4.46 -42.15 8.89
N GLN A 158 -4.36 -43.45 9.23
CA GLN A 158 -5.34 -44.11 10.10
C GLN A 158 -5.03 -43.77 11.56
N THR A 159 -5.68 -42.76 12.13
CA THR A 159 -5.53 -42.42 13.56
C THR A 159 -6.56 -43.15 14.44
N GLY A 160 -7.72 -43.50 13.89
CA GLY A 160 -8.75 -44.29 14.55
C GLY A 160 -8.50 -45.81 14.48
N ALA A 161 -9.14 -46.59 15.36
CA ALA A 161 -9.01 -48.05 15.37
C ALA A 161 -9.70 -48.73 14.17
N GLY A 162 -10.61 -48.03 13.49
CA GLY A 162 -11.33 -48.52 12.34
C GLY A 162 -10.43 -48.67 11.12
N LEU A 163 -10.44 -49.85 10.50
CA LEU A 163 -9.64 -50.11 9.32
C LEU A 163 -10.06 -49.21 8.16
N VAL A 164 -9.10 -48.54 7.53
CA VAL A 164 -9.34 -47.67 6.38
C VAL A 164 -9.25 -48.52 5.13
N THR A 165 -10.25 -48.44 4.25
CA THR A 165 -10.25 -49.07 2.94
C THR A 165 -10.39 -48.01 1.86
N VAL A 166 -9.48 -48.01 0.88
CA VAL A 166 -9.55 -47.14 -0.28
C VAL A 166 -10.35 -47.81 -1.39
N ALA A 167 -11.36 -47.12 -1.91
CA ALA A 167 -12.21 -47.58 -2.99
C ALA A 167 -12.11 -46.64 -4.20
N ALA A 168 -12.14 -47.22 -5.39
CA ALA A 168 -12.30 -46.44 -6.62
C ALA A 168 -13.77 -45.99 -6.74
N GLY A 169 -13.99 -44.69 -6.93
CA GLY A 169 -15.29 -44.17 -7.35
C GLY A 169 -15.63 -44.60 -8.78
N ALA A 170 -16.88 -44.37 -9.20
CA ALA A 170 -17.31 -44.69 -10.56
C ALA A 170 -16.42 -43.97 -11.61
N GLY A 171 -15.87 -44.74 -12.56
CA GLY A 171 -14.96 -44.22 -13.59
C GLY A 171 -13.53 -43.97 -13.11
N ALA A 172 -13.20 -44.16 -11.83
CA ALA A 172 -11.83 -44.12 -11.35
C ALA A 172 -11.21 -45.53 -11.31
N THR A 173 -9.88 -45.59 -11.19
CA THR A 173 -9.16 -46.84 -10.92
C THR A 173 -8.10 -46.59 -9.85
N VAL A 174 -8.01 -47.48 -8.85
CA VAL A 174 -6.96 -47.43 -7.82
C VAL A 174 -6.07 -48.64 -7.99
N ASN A 175 -4.82 -48.41 -8.39
CA ASN A 175 -3.82 -49.45 -8.55
C ASN A 175 -3.03 -49.58 -7.24
N ALA A 176 -3.04 -50.75 -6.62
CA ALA A 176 -2.30 -51.04 -5.41
C ALA A 176 -1.58 -52.39 -5.55
N GLN A 177 -0.29 -52.44 -5.20
CA GLN A 177 0.49 -53.67 -5.31
C GLN A 177 0.26 -54.60 -4.11
N ALA A 178 0.14 -54.05 -2.89
CA ALA A 178 0.01 -54.81 -1.65
C ALA A 178 -1.44 -54.93 -1.14
N GLY A 179 -2.32 -54.00 -1.51
CA GLY A 179 -3.75 -54.04 -1.19
C GLY A 179 -4.33 -52.65 -0.94
N LEU A 180 -5.64 -52.59 -0.65
CA LEU A 180 -6.40 -51.33 -0.56
C LEU A 180 -6.70 -50.89 0.87
N LYS A 181 -6.26 -51.65 1.88
CA LYS A 181 -6.49 -51.33 3.29
C LYS A 181 -5.27 -50.69 3.91
N SER A 182 -5.45 -49.85 4.92
CA SER A 182 -4.36 -49.36 5.76
C SER A 182 -3.68 -50.50 6.53
N PRO A 183 -2.40 -50.37 6.90
CA PRO A 183 -1.68 -51.41 7.63
C PRO A 183 -2.10 -51.55 9.11
N GLY A 184 -3.01 -50.71 9.59
CA GLY A 184 -3.49 -50.67 10.96
C GLY A 184 -3.47 -49.26 11.53
N GLN A 185 -3.84 -49.12 12.81
CA GLN A 185 -3.81 -47.83 13.50
C GLN A 185 -2.38 -47.27 13.52
N TRP A 186 -2.24 -45.97 13.28
CA TRP A 186 -1.00 -45.24 13.04
C TRP A 186 -0.27 -45.64 11.74
N GLY A 187 -0.95 -46.37 10.88
CA GLY A 187 -0.52 -46.72 9.54
C GLY A 187 -0.90 -45.64 8.53
N GLU A 188 0.00 -45.40 7.58
CA GLU A 188 -0.21 -44.43 6.50
C GLU A 188 -0.22 -45.08 5.13
N MET A 189 -0.97 -44.47 4.21
CA MET A 189 -0.94 -44.78 2.79
C MET A 189 -0.70 -43.50 2.00
N SER A 190 0.09 -43.59 0.94
CA SER A 190 0.23 -42.49 -0.02
C SER A 190 -0.67 -42.74 -1.23
N LEU A 191 -1.42 -41.73 -1.64
CA LEU A 191 -2.23 -41.78 -2.85
C LEU A 191 -1.71 -40.75 -3.84
N ARG A 192 -1.58 -41.13 -5.12
CA ARG A 192 -1.26 -40.20 -6.20
C ARG A 192 -2.02 -40.52 -7.48
N VAL A 193 -2.60 -39.50 -8.12
CA VAL A 193 -3.21 -39.64 -9.45
C VAL A 193 -2.13 -39.53 -10.53
N ARG A 194 -1.97 -40.59 -11.32
CA ARG A 194 -0.94 -40.69 -12.37
C ARG A 194 -1.44 -40.28 -13.75
N ALA A 195 -2.74 -40.42 -14.00
CA ALA A 195 -3.38 -40.11 -15.27
C ALA A 195 -4.86 -39.78 -15.00
N ASN A 196 -5.43 -38.88 -15.80
CA ASN A 196 -6.87 -38.64 -15.86
C ASN A 196 -7.20 -38.11 -17.26
N ILE A 197 -7.63 -39.00 -18.15
CA ILE A 197 -7.94 -38.64 -19.54
C ILE A 197 -9.35 -38.05 -19.58
N GLY A 198 -9.48 -36.83 -20.12
CA GLY A 198 -10.78 -36.17 -20.28
C GLY A 198 -11.43 -35.70 -18.97
N GLY A 199 -10.74 -35.78 -17.84
CA GLY A 199 -11.26 -35.34 -16.53
C GLY A 199 -12.29 -36.28 -15.89
N THR A 200 -12.50 -37.46 -16.47
CA THR A 200 -13.55 -38.42 -16.05
C THR A 200 -13.02 -39.84 -15.82
N ALA A 201 -11.70 -40.04 -15.86
CA ALA A 201 -11.06 -41.34 -15.81
C ALA A 201 -9.76 -41.33 -14.98
N ALA A 202 -9.84 -40.87 -13.72
CA ALA A 202 -8.67 -40.80 -12.84
C ALA A 202 -8.11 -42.21 -12.53
N ALA A 203 -6.83 -42.42 -12.85
CA ALA A 203 -6.05 -43.57 -12.46
C ALA A 203 -5.10 -43.19 -11.32
N ALA A 204 -5.39 -43.69 -10.12
CA ALA A 204 -4.56 -43.49 -8.93
C ALA A 204 -3.62 -44.68 -8.69
N VAL A 205 -2.54 -44.40 -7.97
CA VAL A 205 -1.65 -45.38 -7.36
C VAL A 205 -1.74 -45.20 -5.86
N LEU A 206 -1.91 -46.30 -5.15
CA LEU A 206 -1.87 -46.37 -3.70
C LEU A 206 -0.59 -47.10 -3.27
N GLY A 207 0.21 -46.47 -2.40
CA GLY A 207 1.37 -47.07 -1.73
C GLY A 207 1.10 -47.24 -0.24
N GLY A 208 1.74 -48.23 0.38
CA GLY A 208 1.63 -48.51 1.83
C GLY A 208 0.39 -49.30 2.26
N GLY A 209 -0.53 -49.60 1.34
CA GLY A 209 -1.68 -50.44 1.62
C GLY A 209 -1.31 -51.92 1.86
N VAL A 210 -2.22 -52.66 2.46
CA VAL A 210 -2.14 -54.11 2.74
C VAL A 210 -3.44 -54.81 2.31
N ALA A 211 -3.41 -56.15 2.28
CA ALA A 211 -4.48 -57.02 1.81
C ALA A 211 -5.77 -56.98 2.64
#